data_AF-A0A966J6N5-F1
#
_entry.id   AF-A0A966J6N5-F1
#
_cell.length_a   1.000
_cell.length_b   1.000
_cell.length_c   1.000
_cell.angle_alpha   90.00
_cell.angle_beta   90.00
_cell.angle_gamma   90.00
#
_symmetry.space_group_name_H-M   'P 1'
#
loop_
_entity.id
_entity.type
_entity.pdbx_description
1 polymer ?
#
loop_
_entity_poly.entity_id
_entity_poly.type
_entity_poly.pdbx_seq_one_letter_code
_entity_poly.pdbx_strand_id
1 'polypeptide(L)'
;MMEPRTVVKVRIMGDEYTLRTEASPEHTRAVAEHVDRTIRSILSGGTSMETQKAAILAALQITDELFRERASLEAVTGDMKQLASDIRPLLPPAKRGDDLGTA
;
A
#
# COMPACT_ATOMS: atom_id res chain seq x y z
N MET A 1 1.12 18.17 -15.51
CA MET A 1 2.32 18.81 -14.93
C MET A 1 3.22 17.68 -14.46
N MET A 2 4.50 17.65 -14.83
CA MET A 2 5.41 16.59 -14.37
C MET A 2 5.89 16.94 -12.96
N GLU A 3 5.51 16.13 -11.97
CA GLU A 3 5.96 16.28 -10.59
C GLU A 3 7.49 16.16 -10.49
N PRO A 4 8.14 16.88 -9.56
CA PRO A 4 9.60 16.94 -9.48
C PRO A 4 10.17 15.56 -9.15
N ARG A 5 10.82 14.95 -10.14
CA ARG A 5 11.56 13.69 -9.97
C ARG A 5 12.77 13.91 -9.11
N THR A 6 12.77 13.29 -7.94
CA THR A 6 13.88 13.37 -6.99
C THR A 6 14.77 12.14 -7.12
N VAL A 7 16.09 12.35 -7.03
CA VAL A 7 17.08 11.27 -7.03
C VAL A 7 17.41 10.93 -5.58
N VAL A 8 17.20 9.66 -5.20
CA VAL A 8 17.39 9.18 -3.82
C VAL A 8 18.35 8.01 -3.85
N LYS A 9 19.38 8.07 -3.02
CA LYS A 9 20.30 6.95 -2.78
C LYS A 9 19.79 6.11 -1.62
N VAL A 10 19.73 4.79 -1.83
CA VAL A 10 19.28 3.81 -0.84
C VAL A 10 20.25 2.62 -0.82
N ARG A 11 20.23 1.83 0.26
CA ARG A 11 21.02 0.61 0.39
C ARG A 11 20.10 -0.58 0.62
N ILE A 12 20.20 -1.61 -0.21
CA ILE A 12 19.40 -2.83 -0.11
C ILE A 12 20.35 -4.02 -0.21
N MET A 13 20.30 -4.93 0.76
CA MET A 13 21.17 -6.11 0.85
C MET A 13 22.68 -5.81 0.86
N GLY A 14 23.06 -4.58 1.23
CA GLY A 14 24.45 -4.12 1.22
C GLY A 14 24.84 -3.36 -0.05
N ASP A 15 24.05 -3.47 -1.12
CA ASP A 15 24.28 -2.79 -2.39
C ASP A 15 23.65 -1.39 -2.39
N GLU A 16 24.34 -0.40 -2.97
CA GLU A 16 23.85 0.97 -3.10
C GLU A 16 23.10 1.15 -4.42
N TYR A 17 21.85 1.64 -4.33
CA TYR A 17 20.98 1.90 -5.47
C TYR A 17 20.66 3.39 -5.55
N THR A 18 20.68 3.93 -6.77
CA THR A 18 20.24 5.30 -7.06
C THR A 18 18.88 5.25 -7.74
N LEU A 19 17.83 5.65 -7.03
CA LEU A 19 16.44 5.61 -7.49
C LEU A 19 15.99 6.99 -7.96
N ARG A 20 15.25 7.04 -9.07
CA ARG A 20 14.49 8.22 -9.50
C ARG A 20 13.04 7.99 -9.15
N THR A 21 12.47 8.85 -8.32
CA THR A 21 11.12 8.70 -7.77
C THR A 21 10.37 10.02 -7.77
N GLU A 22 9.05 9.93 -7.88
CA GLU A 22 8.12 11.06 -7.72
C GLU A 22 7.65 11.20 -6.26
N ALA A 23 7.90 10.19 -5.43
CA ALA A 23 7.64 10.22 -3.99
C ALA A 23 8.71 11.02 -3.23
N SER A 24 8.42 11.38 -1.97
CA SER A 24 9.40 12.03 -1.12
C SER A 24 10.64 11.14 -0.88
N PRO A 25 11.82 11.75 -0.65
CA PRO A 25 13.02 11.00 -0.29
C PRO A 25 12.83 10.13 0.95
N GLU A 26 12.09 10.62 1.94
CA GLU A 26 11.78 9.91 3.19
C GLU A 26 10.95 8.66 2.91
N HIS A 27 9.89 8.80 2.10
CA HIS A 27 9.04 7.66 1.73
C HIS A 27 9.84 6.62 0.93
N THR A 28 10.63 7.06 -0.04
CA THR A 28 11.44 6.16 -0.87
C THR A 28 12.47 5.39 -0.03
N ARG A 29 13.12 6.04 0.95
CA ARG A 29 14.02 5.37 1.89
C ARG A 29 13.28 4.37 2.76
N ALA A 30 12.10 4.72 3.28
CA ALA A 30 11.29 3.83 4.09
C ALA A 30 10.87 2.56 3.33
N VAL A 31 10.49 2.70 2.06
CA VAL A 31 10.17 1.57 1.17
C VAL A 31 11.41 0.69 0.96
N ALA A 32 12.57 1.28 0.64
CA ALA A 32 13.80 0.53 0.45
C ALA A 32 14.23 -0.22 1.72
N GLU A 33 14.09 0.40 2.89
CA GLU A 33 14.40 -0.22 4.18
C GLU A 33 13.43 -1.37 4.50
N HIS A 34 12.14 -1.21 4.18
CA HIS A 34 11.17 -2.29 4.34
C HIS A 34 11.53 -3.48 3.46
N VAL A 35 11.87 -3.25 2.18
CA VAL A 35 12.33 -4.32 1.28
C VAL A 35 13.59 -5.01 1.83
N ASP A 36 14.59 -4.26 2.27
CA ASP A 36 15.83 -4.80 2.86
C ASP A 36 15.55 -5.70 4.08
N ARG A 37 14.69 -5.24 5.00
CA ARG A 37 14.31 -6.03 6.19
C ARG A 37 13.60 -7.33 5.80
N THR A 38 12.67 -7.29 4.83
CA THR A 38 11.95 -8.48 4.39
C THR A 38 12.89 -9.51 3.75
N ILE A 39 13.84 -9.07 2.92
CA ILE A 39 14.84 -9.97 2.33
C ILE A 39 15.72 -10.60 3.41
N ARG A 40 16.21 -9.81 4.37
CA ARG A 40 17.01 -10.32 5.50
C ARG A 40 16.24 -11.33 6.34
N SER A 41 14.95 -11.08 6.61
CA SER A 41 14.09 -12.00 7.35
C SER A 41 14.00 -13.35 6.65
N ILE A 42 13.81 -13.36 5.33
CA ILE A 42 13.74 -14.59 4.54
C ILE A 42 15.08 -15.33 4.57
N LEU A 43 16.19 -14.62 4.40
CA LEU A 43 17.53 -15.22 4.45
C LEU A 43 17.88 -15.81 5.84
N SER A 44 17.37 -15.21 6.92
CA SER A 44 17.58 -15.71 8.28
C SER A 44 16.80 -17.00 8.60
N GLY A 45 15.75 -17.30 7.83
CA GLY A 45 14.82 -18.42 8.06
C GLY A 45 15.33 -19.81 7.67
N GLY A 46 16.52 -19.91 7.05
CA GLY A 46 17.23 -21.17 6.89
C GLY A 46 17.27 -21.75 5.46
N THR A 47 18.39 -22.42 5.19
CA THR A 47 18.95 -22.83 3.90
C THR A 47 19.77 -21.72 3.25
N SER A 48 20.98 -22.07 2.80
CA SER A 48 21.84 -21.24 1.96
C SER A 48 21.13 -20.92 0.65
N MET A 49 20.22 -19.95 0.70
CA MET A 49 19.44 -19.49 -0.43
C MET A 49 20.21 -18.38 -1.15
N GLU A 50 20.16 -18.41 -2.48
CA GLU A 50 20.70 -17.34 -3.30
C GLU A 50 19.90 -16.04 -3.04
N THR A 51 20.62 -14.92 -2.87
CA THR A 51 20.04 -13.59 -2.60
C THR A 51 18.93 -13.23 -3.58
N GLN A 52 19.07 -13.61 -4.85
CA GLN A 52 18.05 -13.35 -5.88
C GLN A 52 16.73 -14.09 -5.60
N LYS A 53 16.77 -15.34 -5.14
CA LYS A 53 15.56 -16.10 -4.78
C LYS A 53 14.89 -15.51 -3.54
N ALA A 54 15.68 -15.09 -2.55
CA ALA A 54 15.17 -14.39 -1.38
C ALA A 54 14.52 -13.05 -1.75
N ALA A 55 15.09 -12.30 -2.70
CA ALA A 55 14.51 -11.06 -3.20
C ALA A 55 13.16 -11.28 -3.91
N ILE A 56 13.04 -12.34 -4.71
CA ILE A 56 11.78 -12.70 -5.37
C ILE A 56 10.72 -13.10 -4.32
N LEU A 57 11.09 -13.89 -3.32
CA LEU A 57 10.18 -14.25 -2.23
C LEU A 57 9.75 -13.04 -1.40
N ALA A 58 10.67 -12.10 -1.13
CA ALA A 58 10.34 -10.84 -0.47
C ALA A 58 9.32 -10.04 -1.28
N ALA A 59 9.53 -9.92 -2.59
CA ALA A 59 8.60 -9.22 -3.48
C ALA A 59 7.21 -9.89 -3.49
N LEU A 60 7.15 -11.22 -3.52
CA LEU A 60 5.89 -11.97 -3.44
C LEU A 60 5.17 -11.71 -2.11
N GLN A 61 5.88 -11.79 -0.99
CA GLN A 61 5.32 -11.57 0.34
C GLN A 61 4.76 -10.15 0.51
N ILE A 62 5.53 -9.14 0.10
CA ILE A 62 5.11 -7.72 0.17
C ILE A 62 3.89 -7.48 -0.72
N THR A 63 3.87 -8.07 -1.92
CA THR A 63 2.74 -7.91 -2.85
C THR A 63 1.48 -8.58 -2.33
N ASP A 64 1.61 -9.75 -1.72
CA ASP A 64 0.51 -10.48 -1.10
C ASP A 64 -0.07 -9.71 0.11
N GLU A 65 0.77 -9.10 0.94
CA GLU A 65 0.34 -8.17 2.00
C GLU A 65 -0.44 -6.97 1.43
N LEU A 66 0.11 -6.31 0.39
CA LEU A 66 -0.57 -5.21 -0.29
C LEU A 66 -1.96 -5.61 -0.83
N PHE A 67 -2.07 -6.80 -1.42
CA PHE A 67 -3.33 -7.27 -1.98
C PHE A 67 -4.35 -7.61 -0.89
N ARG A 68 -3.92 -8.22 0.21
CA ARG A 68 -4.79 -8.45 1.37
C ARG A 68 -5.29 -7.14 1.98
N GLU A 69 -4.42 -6.15 2.14
CA GLU A 69 -4.80 -4.84 2.68
C GLU A 69 -5.82 -4.14 1.76
N ARG A 70 -5.62 -4.19 0.44
CA ARG A 70 -6.57 -3.63 -0.54
C ARG A 70 -7.93 -4.32 -0.47
N ALA A 71 -7.95 -5.65 -0.42
CA ALA A 71 -9.19 -6.42 -0.30
C ALA A 71 -9.91 -6.08 1.02
N SER A 72 -9.17 -5.91 2.12
CA SER A 72 -9.74 -5.50 3.41
C SER A 72 -10.32 -4.09 3.35
N LEU A 73 -9.65 -3.12 2.71
CA LEU A 73 -10.17 -1.77 2.52
C LEU A 73 -11.44 -1.75 1.66
N GLU A 74 -11.49 -2.56 0.61
CA GLU A 74 -12.68 -2.71 -0.24
C GLU A 74 -13.85 -3.29 0.56
N ALA A 75 -13.61 -4.33 1.37
CA ALA A 75 -14.62 -4.92 2.24
C ALA A 75 -15.18 -3.89 3.24
N VAL A 76 -14.31 -3.18 3.97
CA VAL A 76 -14.72 -2.14 4.93
C VAL A 76 -15.51 -1.03 4.24
N THR A 77 -15.08 -0.59 3.05
CA THR A 77 -15.80 0.42 2.28
C THR A 77 -17.17 -0.08 1.83
N GLY A 78 -17.27 -1.36 1.48
CA GLY A 78 -18.54 -2.03 1.17
C GLY A 78 -19.49 -2.04 2.37
N ASP A 79 -18.99 -2.47 3.54
CA ASP A 79 -19.76 -2.51 4.78
C ASP A 79 -20.25 -1.12 5.19
N MET A 80 -19.39 -0.09 5.07
CA MET A 80 -19.78 1.30 5.34
C MET A 80 -20.89 1.78 4.40
N LYS A 81 -20.83 1.43 3.10
CA LYS A 81 -21.88 1.77 2.14
C LYS A 81 -23.17 1.05 2.45
N GLN A 82 -23.11 -0.23 2.83
CA GLN A 82 -24.28 -1.00 3.21
C GLN A 82 -24.95 -0.41 4.45
N LEU A 83 -24.17 -0.13 5.49
CA LEU A 83 -24.67 0.52 6.71
C LEU A 83 -25.30 1.88 6.40
N ALA A 84 -24.67 2.69 5.54
CA ALA A 84 -25.24 3.97 5.12
C ALA A 84 -26.57 3.79 4.36
N SER A 85 -26.68 2.77 3.52
CA SER A 85 -27.92 2.42 2.82
C SER A 85 -29.01 1.97 3.78
N ASP A 86 -28.68 1.16 4.79
CA ASP A 86 -29.63 0.63 5.76
C ASP A 86 -30.17 1.73 6.70
N ILE A 87 -29.35 2.73 7.02
CA ILE A 87 -29.74 3.88 7.85
C ILE A 87 -30.56 4.90 7.06
N ARG A 88 -30.35 5.05 5.74
CA ARG A 88 -31.00 6.09 4.92
C ARG A 88 -32.55 6.10 5.04
N PRO A 89 -33.28 4.97 5.02
CA PRO A 89 -34.73 4.95 5.21
C PRO A 89 -35.19 5.43 6.60
N LEU A 90 -34.34 5.30 7.62
CA LEU A 90 -34.64 5.71 9.00
C LEU A 90 -34.39 7.20 9.24
N LEU A 91 -33.74 7.89 8.29
CA LEU A 91 -33.51 9.32 8.39
C LEU A 91 -34.81 10.11 8.12
N PRO A 92 -35.06 11.19 8.89
CA PRO A 92 -36.14 12.13 8.59
C PRO A 92 -36.07 12.62 7.13
N PRO A 93 -37.20 12.87 6.46
CA PRO A 93 -37.24 13.24 5.03
C PRO A 93 -36.25 14.34 4.65
N ALA A 94 -36.16 15.41 5.47
CA ALA A 94 -35.28 16.55 5.26
C ALA A 94 -33.76 16.25 5.29
N LYS A 95 -33.36 15.03 5.68
CA LYS A 95 -31.94 14.59 5.71
C LYS A 95 -31.67 13.38 4.81
N ARG A 96 -32.65 12.96 4.01
CA ARG A 96 -32.56 11.76 3.17
C ARG A 96 -31.80 11.96 1.86
N GLY A 97 -31.41 13.21 1.56
CA GLY A 97 -30.64 13.60 0.38
C GLY A 97 -31.46 13.77 -0.90
N ASP A 98 -32.80 13.61 -0.82
CA ASP A 98 -33.69 13.65 -1.98
C ASP A 98 -34.16 15.08 -2.33
N ASP A 99 -33.89 16.08 -1.49
CA ASP A 99 -34.28 17.50 -1.70
C ASP A 99 -33.26 18.33 -2.50
N LEU A 100 -32.50 17.71 -3.42
CA LEU A 100 -31.58 18.41 -4.34
C LEU A 100 -32.00 18.33 -5.81
N GLY A 101 -33.27 18.01 -6.08
CA GLY A 101 -33.77 17.83 -7.44
C GLY A 101 -35.18 18.34 -7.65
N THR A 102 -35.46 19.61 -7.37
CA THR A 102 -36.59 20.36 -7.98
C THR A 102 -36.42 21.86 -7.76
N ALA A 103 -35.66 22.49 -8.65
CA ALA A 103 -35.82 23.90 -9.03
C ALA A 103 -35.25 24.10 -10.44
#